data_AF-A0A7S3WIW1-F1
#
_entry.id   AF-A0A7S3WIW1-F1
#
_cell.length_a   1.000
_cell.length_b   1.000
_cell.length_c   1.000
_cell.angle_alpha   90.00
_cell.angle_beta   90.00
_cell.angle_gamma   90.00
#
_symmetry.space_group_name_H-M   'P 1'
#
loop_
_entity.id
_entity.type
_entity.pdbx_description
1 polymer ?
#
loop_
_entity_poly.entity_id
_entity_poly.type
_entity_poly.pdbx_seq_one_letter_code
_entity_poly.pdbx_strand_id
1 'polypeptide(L)'
;VEADLAGGDGAAEAVGFFSAAAVEAGGLPYTRGAHTESGLSLDQFLLLRVGPFADCWARLSADRVARGDTTAGLIAAERGSARNPGWGCCLLAQARMLSELRRLEEARDVALSALETPFWTFGAPVSEAQSLAQLSRVEDVRALLRQVQAQGDETRGVQVAPEEVWRRAALDLMDAVVLRGGEWGEISADLAKALERAGLQEQAERVRGGG
;
A
#
# COMPACT_ATOMS: atom_id res chain seq x y z
N VAL A 1 -0.39 26.93 -28.55
CA VAL A 1 -0.54 25.54 -29.05
C VAL A 1 -0.68 24.67 -27.82
N GLU A 2 -1.93 24.54 -27.38
CA GLU A 2 -2.35 23.51 -26.43
C GLU A 2 -1.96 22.16 -27.04
N ALA A 3 -1.21 21.36 -26.28
CA ALA A 3 -0.90 19.99 -26.64
C ALA A 3 -1.16 19.13 -25.40
N ASP A 4 -2.35 18.53 -25.40
CA ASP A 4 -2.67 17.24 -24.83
C ASP A 4 -1.77 16.71 -23.70
N LEU A 5 -2.13 17.04 -22.47
CA LEU A 5 -2.14 16.05 -21.38
C LEU A 5 -3.54 15.43 -21.27
N ALA A 6 -4.16 15.17 -22.43
CA ALA A 6 -5.29 14.27 -22.56
C ALA A 6 -4.84 12.87 -22.12
N GLY A 7 -5.71 12.19 -21.38
CA GLY A 7 -5.47 10.89 -20.75
C GLY A 7 -4.90 9.83 -21.70
N GLY A 8 -3.58 9.79 -21.76
CA GLY A 8 -2.80 8.81 -22.49
C GLY A 8 -1.89 8.06 -21.53
N ASP A 9 -1.68 6.79 -21.83
CA ASP A 9 -0.91 5.80 -21.08
C ASP A 9 0.52 6.27 -20.66
N GLY A 10 1.06 7.29 -21.36
CA GLY A 10 2.38 7.86 -21.13
C GLY A 10 2.54 8.71 -19.85
N ALA A 11 1.48 9.26 -19.26
CA ALA A 11 1.60 10.05 -18.03
C ALA A 11 2.01 9.19 -16.82
N ALA A 12 1.73 7.89 -16.86
CA ALA A 12 2.03 6.97 -15.78
C ALA A 12 3.32 6.16 -15.98
N GLU A 13 3.72 5.87 -17.22
CA GLU A 13 5.09 5.45 -17.51
C GLU A 13 6.09 6.53 -17.10
N ALA A 14 5.73 7.80 -17.34
CA ALA A 14 6.50 8.95 -16.88
C ALA A 14 6.72 8.94 -15.36
N VAL A 15 5.68 8.73 -14.54
CA VAL A 15 5.81 8.77 -13.06
C VAL A 15 6.91 7.84 -12.51
N GLY A 16 7.03 6.63 -13.03
CA GLY A 16 8.09 5.69 -12.62
C GLY A 16 9.47 6.07 -13.15
N PHE A 17 9.54 6.57 -14.38
CA PHE A 17 10.80 6.90 -15.05
C PHE A 17 11.41 8.21 -14.55
N PHE A 18 10.59 9.23 -14.25
CA PHE A 18 11.08 10.55 -13.87
C PHE A 18 11.64 10.61 -12.44
N SER A 19 11.14 9.83 -11.48
CA SER A 19 11.70 9.85 -10.11
C SER A 19 13.09 9.18 -10.04
N ALA A 20 13.29 8.08 -10.76
CA ALA A 20 14.60 7.41 -10.85
C ALA A 20 15.61 8.28 -11.62
N ALA A 21 15.20 8.88 -12.75
CA ALA A 21 16.07 9.74 -13.55
C ALA A 21 16.46 11.05 -12.85
N ALA A 22 15.58 11.63 -12.03
CA ALA A 22 15.90 12.85 -11.26
C ALA A 22 16.96 12.61 -10.18
N VAL A 23 16.92 11.43 -9.55
CA VAL A 23 17.90 11.00 -8.53
C VAL A 23 19.22 10.57 -9.18
N GLU A 24 19.19 9.83 -10.30
CA GLU A 24 20.40 9.46 -11.06
C GLU A 24 21.13 10.67 -11.67
N ALA A 25 20.41 11.72 -12.04
CA ALA A 25 20.99 12.93 -12.64
C ALA A 25 21.58 13.93 -11.62
N GLY A 26 21.58 13.61 -10.32
CA GLY A 26 22.11 14.51 -9.27
C GLY A 26 21.32 15.81 -9.10
N GLY A 27 20.08 15.88 -9.60
CA GLY A 27 19.19 17.02 -9.45
C GLY A 27 18.46 17.01 -8.11
N LEU A 28 18.12 18.18 -7.57
CA LEU A 28 17.20 18.24 -6.44
C LEU A 28 15.82 17.73 -6.89
N PRO A 29 15.16 16.82 -6.12
CA PRO A 29 13.82 16.33 -6.45
C PRO A 29 12.78 17.46 -6.50
N TYR A 30 13.10 18.61 -5.88
CA TYR A 30 12.28 19.81 -5.89
C TYR A 30 13.17 21.07 -5.93
N THR A 31 12.78 22.03 -6.77
CA THR A 31 13.26 23.42 -6.70
C THR A 31 12.08 24.34 -6.36
N ARG A 32 12.34 25.38 -5.55
CA ARG A 32 11.30 26.32 -5.14
C ARG A 32 10.67 26.97 -6.38
N GLY A 33 9.34 26.86 -6.49
CA GLY A 33 8.57 27.39 -7.63
C GLY A 33 8.28 26.37 -8.74
N ALA A 34 8.96 25.21 -8.76
CA ALA A 34 8.80 24.22 -9.82
C ALA A 34 7.37 23.67 -9.96
N HIS A 35 6.63 23.56 -8.85
CA HIS A 35 5.22 23.17 -8.90
C HIS A 35 4.38 24.21 -9.66
N THR A 36 4.50 25.49 -9.29
CA THR A 36 3.80 26.60 -9.94
C THR A 36 4.12 26.68 -11.43
N GLU A 37 5.40 26.50 -11.80
CA GLU A 37 5.86 26.54 -13.20
C GLU A 37 5.38 25.35 -14.03
N SER A 38 5.16 24.20 -13.40
CA SER A 38 4.75 22.97 -14.10
C SER A 38 3.31 23.00 -14.65
N GLY A 39 2.45 23.84 -14.08
CA GLY A 39 1.00 23.83 -14.39
C GLY A 39 0.25 22.57 -13.96
N LEU A 40 0.91 21.65 -13.24
CA LEU A 40 0.32 20.40 -12.78
C LEU A 40 -0.44 20.59 -11.46
N SER A 41 -1.38 19.67 -11.17
CA SER A 41 -1.89 19.56 -9.80
C SER A 41 -0.76 19.14 -8.85
N LEU A 42 -0.92 19.44 -7.56
CA LEU A 42 0.09 19.06 -6.56
C LEU A 42 0.36 17.55 -6.57
N ASP A 43 -0.69 16.73 -6.59
CA ASP A 43 -0.56 15.27 -6.60
C ASP A 43 0.18 14.78 -7.85
N GLN A 44 -0.14 15.33 -9.03
CA GLN A 44 0.57 15.00 -10.27
C GLN A 44 2.05 15.37 -10.20
N PHE A 45 2.35 16.57 -9.68
CA PHE A 45 3.73 17.02 -9.53
C PHE A 45 4.52 16.12 -8.57
N LEU A 46 3.95 15.78 -7.41
CA LEU A 46 4.59 14.91 -6.43
C LEU A 46 4.85 13.52 -6.98
N LEU A 47 3.86 12.92 -7.66
CA LEU A 47 4.02 11.61 -8.29
C LEU A 47 5.11 11.63 -9.36
N LEU A 48 5.14 12.66 -10.22
CA LEU A 48 6.12 12.76 -11.31
C LEU A 48 7.54 13.09 -10.84
N ARG A 49 7.71 13.94 -9.81
CA ARG A 49 9.01 14.55 -9.48
C ARG A 49 9.64 14.03 -8.20
N VAL A 50 8.84 13.51 -7.27
CA VAL A 50 9.31 13.18 -5.93
C VAL A 50 9.22 11.68 -5.68
N GLY A 51 8.04 11.09 -5.82
CA GLY A 51 7.88 9.65 -5.57
C GLY A 51 6.43 9.18 -5.56
N PRO A 52 6.21 7.85 -5.56
CA PRO A 52 4.90 7.25 -5.76
C PRO A 52 4.05 7.23 -4.47
N PHE A 53 3.77 8.38 -3.88
CA PHE A 53 3.04 8.45 -2.61
C PHE A 53 1.62 7.87 -2.70
N ALA A 54 1.30 6.97 -1.77
CA ALA A 54 0.02 6.27 -1.71
C ALA A 54 -1.20 7.22 -1.64
N ASP A 55 -1.10 8.28 -0.83
CA ASP A 55 -2.16 9.26 -0.64
C ASP A 55 -2.40 10.10 -1.91
N CYS A 56 -1.34 10.44 -2.65
CA CYS A 56 -1.41 11.17 -3.91
C CYS A 56 -2.13 10.34 -4.99
N TRP A 57 -1.84 9.03 -5.06
CA TRP A 57 -2.56 8.12 -5.97
C TRP A 57 -4.04 8.00 -5.61
N ALA A 58 -4.36 7.86 -4.32
CA ALA A 58 -5.74 7.81 -3.86
C ALA A 58 -6.51 9.09 -4.24
N ARG A 59 -5.95 10.29 -3.96
CA ARG A 59 -6.56 11.56 -4.34
C ARG A 59 -6.71 11.74 -5.85
N LEU A 60 -5.66 11.41 -6.62
CA LEU A 60 -5.68 11.52 -8.08
C LEU A 60 -6.76 10.62 -8.70
N SER A 61 -6.86 9.38 -8.22
CA SER A 61 -7.86 8.42 -8.70
C SER A 61 -9.30 8.92 -8.42
N ALA A 62 -9.57 9.39 -7.20
CA ALA A 62 -10.87 9.92 -6.80
C ALA A 62 -11.26 11.17 -7.59
N ASP A 63 -10.34 12.11 -7.82
CA ASP A 63 -10.58 13.31 -8.63
C ASP A 63 -10.97 12.96 -10.08
N ARG A 64 -10.33 11.95 -10.69
CA ARG A 64 -10.66 11.50 -12.04
C ARG A 64 -12.07 10.92 -12.12
N VAL A 65 -12.45 10.05 -11.17
CA VAL A 65 -13.81 9.51 -11.08
C VAL A 65 -14.82 10.62 -10.87
N ALA A 66 -14.56 11.58 -9.97
CA ALA A 66 -15.44 12.70 -9.70
C ALA A 66 -15.69 13.60 -10.93
N ARG A 67 -14.72 13.67 -11.86
CA ARG A 67 -14.83 14.38 -13.14
C ARG A 67 -15.54 13.58 -14.24
N GLY A 68 -15.98 12.36 -13.94
CA GLY A 68 -16.64 11.45 -14.89
C GLY A 68 -15.67 10.61 -15.72
N ASP A 69 -14.36 10.72 -15.50
CA ASP A 69 -13.35 9.88 -16.16
C ASP A 69 -13.05 8.65 -15.31
N THR A 70 -14.03 7.75 -15.25
CA THR A 70 -13.98 6.52 -14.46
C THR A 70 -12.80 5.63 -14.87
N THR A 71 -12.52 5.54 -16.17
CA THR A 71 -11.43 4.70 -16.69
C THR A 71 -10.07 5.20 -16.20
N ALA A 72 -9.78 6.51 -16.32
CA ALA A 72 -8.53 7.05 -15.81
C ALA A 72 -8.41 6.93 -14.29
N GLY A 73 -9.53 7.07 -13.57
CA GLY A 73 -9.59 6.87 -12.12
C GLY A 73 -9.18 5.46 -11.70
N LEU A 74 -9.78 4.44 -12.33
CA LEU A 74 -9.47 3.03 -12.05
C LEU A 74 -8.00 2.68 -12.38
N ILE A 75 -7.51 3.16 -13.53
CA ILE A 75 -6.11 2.98 -13.92
C ILE A 75 -5.17 3.61 -12.89
N ALA A 76 -5.49 4.81 -12.40
CA ALA A 76 -4.69 5.48 -11.37
C ALA A 76 -4.72 4.72 -10.04
N ALA A 77 -5.86 4.17 -9.63
CA ALA A 77 -5.99 3.38 -8.41
C ALA A 77 -5.15 2.09 -8.48
N GLU A 78 -5.25 1.33 -9.58
CA GLU A 78 -4.48 0.11 -9.79
C GLU A 78 -2.97 0.39 -9.83
N ARG A 79 -2.56 1.45 -10.53
CA ARG A 79 -1.15 1.90 -10.55
C ARG A 79 -0.66 2.32 -9.17
N GLY A 80 -1.50 2.98 -8.37
CA GLY A 80 -1.18 3.34 -6.99
C GLY A 80 -0.85 2.12 -6.15
N SER A 81 -1.71 1.09 -6.21
CA SER A 81 -1.50 -0.19 -5.54
C SER A 81 -0.24 -0.91 -6.02
N ALA A 82 0.00 -0.95 -7.34
CA ALA A 82 1.17 -1.59 -7.92
C ALA A 82 2.49 -0.89 -7.56
N ARG A 83 2.48 0.44 -7.41
CA ARG A 83 3.67 1.24 -7.05
C ARG A 83 3.95 1.29 -5.55
N ASN A 84 3.02 0.81 -4.72
CA ASN A 84 3.16 0.76 -3.28
C ASN A 84 2.94 -0.68 -2.76
N PRO A 85 3.79 -1.64 -3.16
CA PRO A 85 3.63 -3.03 -2.74
C PRO A 85 3.72 -3.15 -1.22
N GLY A 86 2.83 -3.95 -0.63
CA GLY A 86 2.76 -4.16 0.82
C GLY A 86 2.06 -3.04 1.59
N TRP A 87 1.62 -1.96 0.94
CA TRP A 87 0.83 -0.89 1.57
C TRP A 87 -0.67 -1.07 1.30
N GLY A 88 -1.41 -1.47 2.34
CA GLY A 88 -2.84 -1.72 2.27
C GLY A 88 -3.70 -0.49 1.99
N CYS A 89 -3.21 0.73 2.27
CA CYS A 89 -3.98 1.96 2.06
C CYS A 89 -4.37 2.20 0.58
N CYS A 90 -3.49 1.88 -0.38
CA CYS A 90 -3.80 2.00 -1.81
C CYS A 90 -4.88 1.00 -2.22
N LEU A 91 -4.73 -0.25 -1.79
CA LEU A 91 -5.71 -1.31 -2.05
C LEU A 91 -7.06 -0.96 -1.43
N LEU A 92 -7.09 -0.45 -0.20
CA LEU A 92 -8.33 -0.06 0.45
C LEU A 92 -9.00 1.14 -0.25
N ALA A 93 -8.23 2.13 -0.70
CA ALA A 93 -8.75 3.24 -1.50
C ALA A 93 -9.36 2.75 -2.83
N GLN A 94 -8.70 1.80 -3.51
CA GLN A 94 -9.21 1.17 -4.72
C GLN A 94 -10.50 0.36 -4.45
N ALA A 95 -10.55 -0.41 -3.37
CA ALA A 95 -11.74 -1.16 -2.98
C ALA A 95 -12.95 -0.26 -2.69
N ARG A 96 -12.73 0.88 -1.99
CA ARG A 96 -13.78 1.90 -1.76
C ARG A 96 -14.33 2.43 -3.08
N MET A 97 -13.44 2.85 -3.98
CA MET A 97 -13.82 3.35 -5.30
C MET A 97 -14.64 2.33 -6.09
N LEU A 98 -14.19 1.07 -6.15
CA LEU A 98 -14.92 0.00 -6.83
C LEU A 98 -16.32 -0.21 -6.22
N SER A 99 -16.43 -0.15 -4.89
CA SER A 99 -17.72 -0.24 -4.19
C SER A 99 -18.65 0.92 -4.54
N GLU A 100 -18.15 2.15 -4.57
CA GLU A 100 -18.90 3.36 -4.98
C GLU A 100 -19.41 3.24 -6.42
N LEU A 101 -18.61 2.65 -7.31
CA LEU A 101 -18.95 2.36 -8.71
C LEU A 101 -19.83 1.11 -8.88
N ARG A 102 -20.30 0.50 -7.78
CA ARG A 102 -21.14 -0.71 -7.76
C ARG A 102 -20.47 -1.97 -8.34
N ARG A 103 -19.14 -2.00 -8.42
CA ARG A 103 -18.33 -3.17 -8.84
C ARG A 103 -17.98 -4.03 -7.62
N LEU A 104 -19.00 -4.61 -7.00
CA LEU A 104 -18.90 -5.16 -5.64
C LEU A 104 -17.98 -6.40 -5.53
N GLU A 105 -17.93 -7.25 -6.54
CA GLU A 105 -17.06 -8.44 -6.54
C GLU A 105 -15.59 -8.03 -6.58
N GLU A 106 -15.23 -7.09 -7.47
CA GLU A 106 -13.87 -6.57 -7.55
C GLU A 106 -13.49 -5.79 -6.29
N ALA A 107 -14.42 -5.00 -5.73
CA ALA A 107 -14.20 -4.32 -4.46
C ALA A 107 -13.87 -5.30 -3.33
N ARG A 108 -14.61 -6.42 -3.25
CA ARG A 108 -14.38 -7.49 -2.28
C ARG A 108 -13.00 -8.12 -2.48
N ASP A 109 -12.65 -8.45 -3.71
CA ASP A 109 -11.39 -9.13 -4.01
C ASP A 109 -10.18 -8.23 -3.69
N VAL A 110 -10.25 -6.94 -4.04
CA VAL A 110 -9.21 -5.97 -3.67
C VAL A 110 -9.15 -5.76 -2.14
N ALA A 111 -10.29 -5.76 -1.45
CA ALA A 111 -10.32 -5.68 0.02
C ALA A 111 -9.70 -6.90 0.69
N LEU A 112 -9.87 -8.10 0.13
CA LEU A 112 -9.17 -9.31 0.58
C LEU A 112 -7.65 -9.17 0.41
N SER A 113 -7.19 -8.66 -0.73
CA SER A 113 -5.76 -8.35 -0.92
C SER A 113 -5.25 -7.28 0.04
N ALA A 114 -6.06 -6.25 0.34
CA ALA A 114 -5.71 -5.25 1.34
C ALA A 114 -5.53 -5.91 2.72
N LEU A 115 -6.45 -6.82 3.08
CA LEU A 115 -6.36 -7.57 4.32
C LEU A 115 -5.05 -8.33 4.40
N GLU A 116 -4.55 -8.97 3.34
CA GLU A 116 -3.25 -9.68 3.34
C GLU A 116 -2.03 -8.82 3.67
N THR A 117 -2.12 -7.49 3.54
CA THR A 117 -1.04 -6.57 3.92
C THR A 117 -1.05 -6.25 5.43
N PRO A 118 0.05 -5.71 5.99
CA PRO A 118 0.11 -5.35 7.40
C PRO A 118 -0.89 -4.23 7.73
N PHE A 119 -1.67 -4.40 8.80
CA PHE A 119 -2.80 -3.53 9.15
C PHE A 119 -2.39 -2.10 9.49
N TRP A 120 -1.16 -1.90 9.98
CA TRP A 120 -0.61 -0.57 10.25
C TRP A 120 -0.39 0.27 8.97
N THR A 121 -0.45 -0.35 7.79
CA THR A 121 -0.33 0.35 6.50
C THR A 121 -1.66 0.86 5.95
N PHE A 122 -2.80 0.55 6.58
CA PHE A 122 -4.12 0.85 6.01
C PHE A 122 -4.47 2.33 6.04
N GLY A 123 -3.99 3.06 7.05
CA GLY A 123 -4.46 4.43 7.33
C GLY A 123 -5.96 4.51 7.66
N ALA A 124 -6.59 3.38 7.99
CA ALA A 124 -8.02 3.25 8.27
C ALA A 124 -8.27 2.04 9.19
N PRO A 125 -9.44 1.94 9.85
CA PRO A 125 -9.79 0.81 10.69
C PRO A 125 -9.84 -0.51 9.89
N VAL A 126 -9.30 -1.60 10.47
CA VAL A 126 -9.34 -2.94 9.86
C VAL A 126 -10.77 -3.41 9.57
N SER A 127 -11.73 -3.00 10.41
CA SER A 127 -13.16 -3.29 10.25
C SER A 127 -13.73 -2.80 8.92
N GLU A 128 -13.15 -1.76 8.34
CA GLU A 128 -13.57 -1.24 7.05
C GLU A 128 -13.18 -2.18 5.90
N ALA A 129 -11.92 -2.63 5.89
CA ALA A 129 -11.45 -3.63 4.94
C ALA A 129 -12.23 -4.95 5.10
N GLN A 130 -12.50 -5.37 6.34
CA GLN A 130 -13.36 -6.53 6.63
C GLN A 130 -14.78 -6.33 6.06
N SER A 131 -15.36 -5.14 6.19
CA SER A 131 -16.68 -4.86 5.65
C SER A 131 -16.73 -4.94 4.13
N LEU A 132 -15.75 -4.35 3.45
CA LEU A 132 -15.64 -4.42 1.98
C LEU A 132 -15.38 -5.86 1.51
N ALA A 133 -14.60 -6.63 2.27
CA ALA A 133 -14.34 -8.05 2.03
C ALA A 133 -15.51 -8.98 2.44
N GLN A 134 -16.59 -8.46 3.01
CA GLN A 134 -17.74 -9.23 3.53
C GLN A 134 -17.37 -10.19 4.68
N LEU A 135 -16.35 -9.84 5.46
CA LEU A 135 -15.83 -10.59 6.61
C LEU A 135 -16.12 -9.89 7.95
N SER A 136 -17.13 -9.02 8.03
CA SER A 136 -17.44 -8.25 9.24
C SER A 136 -17.77 -9.10 10.48
N ARG A 137 -18.09 -10.38 10.30
CA ARG A 137 -18.38 -11.35 11.37
C ARG A 137 -17.16 -12.20 11.77
N VAL A 138 -16.03 -12.03 11.09
CA VAL A 138 -14.81 -12.77 11.37
C VAL A 138 -14.00 -12.01 12.40
N GLU A 139 -13.87 -12.56 13.60
CA GLU A 139 -13.11 -11.95 14.70
C GLU A 139 -11.62 -11.90 14.37
N ASP A 140 -11.05 -13.02 13.92
CA ASP A 140 -9.64 -13.11 13.52
C ASP A 140 -9.51 -13.34 12.02
N VAL A 141 -9.52 -12.24 11.27
CA VAL A 141 -9.36 -12.26 9.81
C VAL A 141 -7.96 -12.74 9.39
N ARG A 142 -6.95 -12.57 10.25
CA ARG A 142 -5.57 -12.99 9.97
C ARG A 142 -5.47 -14.51 10.02
N ALA A 143 -6.05 -15.13 11.04
CA ALA A 143 -6.12 -16.59 11.15
C ALA A 143 -6.88 -17.22 9.98
N LEU A 144 -8.03 -16.65 9.58
CA LEU A 144 -8.80 -17.14 8.44
C LEU A 144 -7.96 -17.13 7.15
N LEU A 145 -7.33 -15.99 6.82
CA LEU A 145 -6.55 -15.86 5.60
C LEU A 145 -5.35 -16.82 5.58
N ARG A 146 -4.70 -17.03 6.73
CA ARG A 146 -3.63 -18.02 6.88
C ARG A 146 -4.07 -19.43 6.64
N GLN A 147 -5.24 -19.81 7.18
CA GLN A 147 -5.77 -21.14 6.98
C GLN A 147 -6.00 -21.40 5.49
N VAL A 148 -6.56 -20.43 4.77
CA VAL A 148 -6.77 -20.52 3.32
C VAL A 148 -5.44 -20.61 2.57
N GLN A 149 -4.44 -19.79 2.93
CA GLN A 149 -3.12 -19.83 2.32
C GLN A 149 -2.39 -21.15 2.59
N ALA A 150 -2.41 -21.65 3.83
CA ALA A 150 -1.77 -22.91 4.22
C ALA A 150 -2.37 -24.09 3.45
N GLN A 151 -3.70 -24.16 3.30
CA GLN A 151 -4.34 -25.18 2.46
C GLN A 151 -3.87 -25.12 1.00
N GLY A 152 -3.69 -23.90 0.47
CA GLY A 152 -3.16 -23.69 -0.88
C GLY A 152 -1.69 -24.12 -1.02
N ASP A 153 -0.86 -23.78 -0.04
CA ASP A 153 0.57 -24.10 0.00
C ASP A 153 0.81 -25.60 0.14
N GLU A 154 0.06 -26.29 1.01
CA GLU A 154 0.07 -27.75 1.15
C GLU A 154 -0.26 -28.43 -0.18
N THR A 155 -1.32 -27.96 -0.86
CA THR A 155 -1.71 -28.48 -2.17
C THR A 155 -0.62 -28.30 -3.23
N ARG A 156 0.17 -27.22 -3.13
CA ARG A 156 1.24 -26.86 -4.07
C ARG A 156 2.62 -27.41 -3.67
N GLY A 157 2.75 -28.03 -2.50
CA GLY A 157 4.03 -28.49 -1.97
C GLY A 157 5.02 -27.37 -1.64
N VAL A 158 4.52 -26.17 -1.31
CA VAL A 158 5.36 -25.01 -0.99
C VAL A 158 5.98 -25.20 0.38
N GLN A 159 7.31 -25.10 0.47
CA GLN A 159 8.01 -25.06 1.76
C GLN A 159 8.33 -23.62 2.15
N VAL A 160 7.90 -23.24 3.35
CA VAL A 160 8.16 -21.90 3.91
C VAL A 160 9.53 -21.91 4.60
N ALA A 161 10.41 -21.01 4.17
CA ALA A 161 11.73 -20.86 4.80
C ALA A 161 11.59 -20.45 6.28
N PRO A 162 12.48 -20.90 7.19
CA PRO A 162 12.40 -20.53 8.61
C PRO A 162 12.42 -19.01 8.86
N GLU A 163 13.20 -18.26 8.08
CA GLU A 163 13.27 -16.80 8.18
C GLU A 163 11.92 -16.14 7.87
N GLU A 164 11.18 -16.67 6.89
CA GLU A 164 9.88 -16.15 6.48
C GLU A 164 8.82 -16.35 7.56
N VAL A 165 8.89 -17.45 8.32
CA VAL A 165 8.05 -17.67 9.50
C VAL A 165 8.27 -16.56 10.53
N TRP A 166 9.52 -16.18 10.78
CA TRP A 166 9.85 -15.10 11.72
C TRP A 166 9.49 -13.71 11.19
N ARG A 167 9.59 -13.47 9.88
CA ARG A 167 9.08 -12.23 9.26
C ARG A 167 7.59 -12.08 9.46
N ARG A 168 6.83 -13.16 9.23
CA ARG A 168 5.37 -13.18 9.48
C ARG A 168 5.05 -12.95 10.95
N ALA A 169 5.78 -13.58 11.87
CA ALA A 169 5.60 -13.36 13.31
C ALA A 169 5.90 -11.90 13.73
N ALA A 170 6.90 -11.25 13.13
CA ALA A 170 7.16 -9.83 13.37
C ALA A 170 5.99 -8.94 12.92
N LEU A 171 5.43 -9.20 11.74
CA LEU A 171 4.24 -8.49 11.24
C LEU A 171 3.02 -8.72 12.13
N ASP A 172 2.82 -9.92 12.65
CA ASP A 172 1.72 -10.23 13.58
C ASP A 172 1.77 -9.42 14.87
N LEU A 173 2.97 -9.25 15.43
CA LEU A 173 3.13 -8.43 16.62
C LEU A 173 2.69 -6.99 16.35
N MET A 174 3.03 -6.45 15.19
CA MET A 174 2.65 -5.10 14.77
C MET A 174 1.14 -5.00 14.50
N ASP A 175 0.55 -5.97 13.80
CA ASP A 175 -0.89 -6.02 13.53
C ASP A 175 -1.70 -6.13 14.85
N ALA A 176 -1.21 -6.90 15.82
CA ALA A 176 -1.82 -7.02 17.13
C ALA A 176 -1.84 -5.70 17.92
N VAL A 177 -0.87 -4.80 17.72
CA VAL A 177 -0.88 -3.45 18.31
C VAL A 177 -2.03 -2.64 17.71
N VAL A 178 -2.17 -2.68 16.37
CA VAL A 178 -3.24 -1.96 15.66
C VAL A 178 -4.62 -2.46 16.07
N LEU A 179 -4.82 -3.78 16.12
CA LEU A 179 -6.12 -4.37 16.45
C LEU A 179 -6.58 -4.05 17.88
N ARG A 180 -5.65 -4.01 18.84
CA ARG A 180 -5.97 -3.72 20.25
C ARG A 180 -5.92 -2.23 20.61
N GLY A 181 -5.41 -1.38 19.71
CA GLY A 181 -5.09 0.02 20.03
C GLY A 181 -4.01 0.16 21.10
N GLY A 182 -2.98 -0.68 21.05
CA GLY A 182 -1.92 -0.75 22.06
C GLY A 182 -0.75 0.21 21.79
N GLU A 183 0.27 0.14 22.65
CA GLU A 183 1.50 0.92 22.50
C GLU A 183 2.62 0.11 21.81
N TRP A 184 3.36 0.75 20.90
CA TRP A 184 4.48 0.12 20.19
C TRP A 184 5.62 -0.33 21.11
N GLY A 185 5.79 0.34 22.26
CA GLY A 185 6.81 -0.01 23.24
C GLY A 185 6.63 -1.40 23.83
N GLU A 186 5.38 -1.87 23.97
CA GLU A 186 5.04 -3.17 24.56
C GLU A 186 5.60 -4.35 23.77
N ILE A 187 5.67 -4.22 22.44
CA ILE A 187 6.13 -5.29 21.56
C ILE A 187 7.60 -5.17 21.19
N SER A 188 8.28 -4.08 21.55
CA SER A 188 9.63 -3.75 21.07
C SER A 188 10.64 -4.89 21.27
N ALA A 189 10.66 -5.50 22.45
CA ALA A 189 11.59 -6.59 22.77
C ALA A 189 11.32 -7.86 21.95
N ASP A 190 10.06 -8.23 21.77
CA ASP A 190 9.67 -9.44 21.04
C ASP A 190 9.73 -9.24 19.52
N LEU A 191 9.42 -8.03 19.05
CA LEU A 191 9.60 -7.61 17.67
C LEU A 191 11.09 -7.67 17.29
N ALA A 192 11.97 -7.14 18.13
CA ALA A 192 13.41 -7.21 17.87
C ALA A 192 13.89 -8.67 17.75
N LYS A 193 13.50 -9.56 18.67
CA LYS A 193 13.84 -10.99 18.60
C LYS A 193 13.32 -11.65 17.31
N ALA A 194 12.09 -11.33 16.90
CA ALA A 194 11.51 -11.87 15.68
C ALA A 194 12.28 -11.39 14.44
N LEU A 195 12.64 -10.11 14.38
CA LEU A 195 13.45 -9.53 13.31
C LEU A 195 14.84 -10.15 13.23
N GLU A 196 15.51 -10.41 14.35
CA GLU A 196 16.83 -11.09 14.35
C GLU A 196 16.74 -12.50 13.75
N ARG A 197 15.71 -13.26 14.14
CA ARG A 197 15.47 -14.63 13.62
C ARG A 197 15.01 -14.63 12.16
N ALA A 198 14.49 -13.51 11.68
CA ALA A 198 14.16 -13.24 10.29
C ALA A 198 15.36 -12.77 9.44
N GLY A 199 16.55 -12.64 10.04
CA GLY A 199 17.76 -12.15 9.38
C GLY A 199 17.83 -10.63 9.23
N LEU A 200 16.95 -9.88 9.89
CA LEU A 200 16.81 -8.42 9.79
C LEU A 200 17.49 -7.70 10.97
N GLN A 201 18.81 -7.84 11.06
CA GLN A 201 19.58 -7.38 12.23
C GLN A 201 19.55 -5.86 12.40
N GLU A 202 19.73 -5.12 11.30
CA GLU A 202 19.69 -3.66 11.31
C GLU A 202 18.35 -3.11 11.81
N GLN A 203 17.24 -3.75 11.42
CA GLN A 203 15.90 -3.39 11.86
C GLN A 203 15.71 -3.74 13.34
N ALA A 204 16.22 -4.89 13.79
CA ALA A 204 16.15 -5.29 15.19
C ALA A 204 16.92 -4.31 16.11
N GLU A 205 18.10 -3.85 15.68
CA GLU A 205 18.90 -2.84 16.40
C GLU A 205 18.17 -1.51 16.52
N ARG A 206 17.57 -1.02 15.44
CA ARG A 206 16.75 0.20 15.44
C ARG A 206 15.57 0.12 16.41
N VAL A 207 14.87 -1.01 16.43
CA VAL A 207 13.72 -1.23 17.34
C VAL A 207 14.17 -1.19 18.82
N ARG A 208 15.41 -1.58 19.12
CA ARG A 208 15.99 -1.49 20.48
C ARG A 208 16.47 -0.10 20.87
N GLY A 209 16.45 0.86 19.95
CA GLY A 209 16.96 2.22 20.17
C GLY A 209 18.47 2.37 19.88
N GLY A 210 19.07 1.46 19.10
CA GLY A 210 20.42 1.64 18.56
C GLY A 210 20.38 2.61 17.38
N GLY A 211 20.97 3.81 17.56
CA GLY A 211 21.16 4.81 16.51
C GLY A 211 22.31 4.50 15.59
#